data_AF-A0A4R2CNR7-F1
#
_entry.id   AF-A0A4R2CNR7-F1
#
_cell.length_a   1.000
_cell.length_b   1.000
_cell.length_c   1.000
_cell.angle_alpha   90.00
_cell.angle_beta   90.00
_cell.angle_gamma   90.00
#
_symmetry.space_group_name_H-M   'P 1'
#
loop_
_entity.id
_entity.type
_entity.pdbx_description
1 polymer ?
#
loop_
_entity_poly.entity_id
_entity_poly.type
_entity_poly.pdbx_seq_one_letter_code
_entity_poly.pdbx_strand_id
1 'polypeptide(L)' 'MVTHCAVAEPELAALTAPGTETYRWAEEYRLGDQDIVTDPEIRKAIEERDIELVSMRNAFTD' A
#
# COMPACT_ATOMS: atom_id res chain seq x y z
N MET A 1 -9.47 -3.34 0.49
CA MET A 1 -8.51 -2.62 -0.38
C MET A 1 -7.23 -3.44 -0.42
N VAL A 2 -6.58 -3.55 -1.58
CA VAL A 2 -5.26 -4.19 -1.71
C VAL A 2 -4.29 -3.10 -2.15
N THR A 3 -3.18 -2.96 -1.46
CA THR A 3 -2.08 -2.04 -1.78
C THR A 3 -0.77 -2.81 -1.84
N HIS A 4 0.23 -2.25 -2.51
CA HIS A 4 1.52 -2.87 -2.76
C HIS A 4 2.68 -2.05 -2.18
N CYS A 5 2.47 -1.46 -1.01
CA CYS A 5 3.40 -0.51 -0.40
C CYS A 5 4.86 -0.97 -0.41
N ALA A 6 5.77 -0.05 -0.70
CA ALA A 6 7.22 -0.26 -0.63
C ALA A 6 7.92 1.00 -0.13
N VAL A 7 9.19 0.86 0.25
CA VAL A 7 10.05 1.97 0.68
C VAL A 7 11.05 2.30 -0.43
N ALA A 8 11.41 3.56 -0.57
CA ALA A 8 12.37 4.06 -1.56
C ALA A 8 13.81 3.64 -1.24
N GLU A 9 14.11 2.36 -1.46
CA GLU A 9 15.42 1.74 -1.29
C GLU A 9 15.95 1.21 -2.63
N PRO A 10 17.29 1.07 -2.81
CA PRO A 10 17.86 0.56 -4.05
C PRO A 10 17.32 -0.80 -4.50
N GLU A 11 16.88 -1.62 -3.55
CA GLU A 11 16.29 -2.94 -3.83
C GLU A 11 14.94 -2.84 -4.58
N LEU A 12 14.17 -1.76 -4.37
CA LEU A 12 12.91 -1.53 -5.08
C LEU A 12 13.15 -1.38 -6.59
N ALA A 13 14.26 -0.75 -6.98
CA ALA A 13 14.64 -0.58 -8.39
C ALA A 13 14.95 -1.91 -9.09
N ALA A 14 15.23 -3.00 -8.35
CA ALA A 14 15.41 -4.33 -8.94
C ALA A 14 14.11 -4.90 -9.53
N LEU A 15 12.94 -4.50 -9.00
CA LEU A 15 11.62 -4.88 -9.52
C LEU A 15 11.29 -4.17 -10.84
N THR A 16 11.94 -3.05 -11.10
CA THR A 16 11.71 -2.19 -12.27
C THR A 16 12.83 -2.30 -13.31
N ALA A 17 13.66 -3.35 -13.26
CA ALA A 17 14.73 -3.57 -14.23
C ALA A 17 14.21 -3.93 -15.64
N PRO A 18 14.90 -3.53 -16.74
CA PRO A 18 14.52 -3.91 -18.10
C PRO A 18 14.41 -5.43 -18.24
N GLY A 19 13.25 -5.91 -18.69
CA GLY A 19 12.96 -7.36 -18.82
C GLY A 19 12.09 -7.94 -17.69
N THR A 20 11.72 -7.16 -16.68
CA THR A 20 10.69 -7.55 -15.70
C THR A 20 9.28 -7.26 -16.25
N GLU A 21 8.29 -8.06 -15.86
CA GLU A 21 6.89 -7.87 -16.28
C GLU A 21 6.28 -6.56 -15.75
N THR A 22 6.81 -6.03 -14.65
CA THR A 22 6.30 -4.85 -13.92
C THR A 22 7.10 -3.59 -14.18
N TYR A 23 7.60 -3.43 -15.41
CA TYR A 23 8.62 -2.43 -15.74
C TYR A 23 8.14 -0.96 -15.62
N ARG A 24 8.98 -0.14 -14.97
CA ARG A 24 8.91 1.33 -14.71
C ARG A 24 7.81 1.86 -13.79
N TRP A 25 6.57 1.47 -13.97
CA TRP A 25 5.46 2.06 -13.21
C TRP A 25 5.32 1.52 -11.79
N ALA A 26 5.84 0.31 -11.52
CA ALA A 26 5.66 -0.33 -10.24
C ALA A 26 6.28 0.44 -9.07
N GLU A 27 7.40 1.13 -9.26
CA GLU A 27 8.03 1.89 -8.18
C GLU A 27 7.15 3.08 -7.76
N GLU A 28 6.71 3.90 -8.72
CA GLU A 28 5.84 5.06 -8.47
C GLU A 28 4.57 4.68 -7.72
N TYR A 29 3.87 3.63 -8.16
CA TYR A 29 2.62 3.20 -7.51
C TYR A 29 2.84 2.64 -6.12
N ARG A 30 3.93 1.91 -5.87
CA ARG A 30 4.19 1.33 -4.54
C ARG A 30 4.58 2.39 -3.51
N LEU A 31 5.28 3.45 -3.95
CA LEU A 31 5.56 4.62 -3.13
C LEU A 31 4.27 5.42 -2.88
N GLY A 32 3.45 5.63 -3.92
CA GLY A 32 2.14 6.29 -3.76
C GLY A 32 1.19 5.54 -2.82
N ASP A 33 1.13 4.20 -2.92
CA ASP A 33 0.39 3.36 -2.00
C ASP A 33 0.87 3.55 -0.55
N GLN A 34 2.19 3.59 -0.36
CA GLN A 34 2.81 3.80 0.95
C GLN A 34 2.44 5.17 1.53
N ASP A 35 2.47 6.23 0.73
CA ASP A 35 2.08 7.58 1.14
C ASP A 35 0.60 7.63 1.55
N ILE A 36 -0.30 7.03 0.76
CA ILE A 36 -1.74 7.03 1.03
C ILE A 36 -2.07 6.26 2.32
N VAL A 37 -1.52 5.07 2.53
CA VAL A 37 -1.87 4.27 3.72
C VAL A 37 -1.27 4.80 5.01
N THR A 38 -0.28 5.69 4.92
CA THR A 38 0.34 6.36 6.07
C THR A 38 -0.11 7.81 6.27
N ASP A 39 -0.95 8.33 5.37
CA ASP A 39 -1.49 9.68 5.47
C ASP A 39 -2.42 9.82 6.71
N PRO A 40 -2.10 10.73 7.65
CA PRO A 40 -2.96 11.00 8.80
C PRO A 40 -4.39 11.44 8.43
N GLU A 41 -4.59 12.10 7.30
CA GLU A 41 -5.93 12.51 6.85
C GLU A 41 -6.76 11.31 6.37
N ILE A 42 -6.12 10.28 5.81
CA ILE A 42 -6.78 9.00 5.49
C ILE A 42 -7.18 8.29 6.79
N ARG A 43 -6.29 8.29 7.80
CA ARG A 43 -6.62 7.73 9.12
C ARG A 43 -7.83 8.42 9.74
N LYS A 44 -7.85 9.75 9.72
CA LYS A 44 -8.98 10.55 10.20
C LYS A 44 -10.26 10.26 9.42
N ALA A 45 -10.18 10.15 8.08
CA ALA A 45 -11.32 9.85 7.24
C ALA A 45 -11.96 8.48 7.52
N ILE A 46 -11.15 7.48 7.87
CA ILE A 46 -11.60 6.14 8.31
C ILE A 46 -12.40 6.25 9.60
N GLU A 47 -11.88 6.98 10.59
CA GLU A 47 -12.52 7.19 11.89
C GLU A 47 -13.84 7.98 11.78
N GLU A 48 -13.85 9.08 11.02
CA GLU A 48 -15.04 9.91 10.81
C GLU A 48 -16.19 9.18 10.10
N ARG A 49 -15.85 8.14 9.32
CA ARG A 49 -16.81 7.32 8.57
C ARG A 49 -17.20 6.04 9.30
N ASP A 50 -16.72 5.85 10.53
CA ASP A 50 -16.95 4.64 11.33
C ASP A 50 -16.57 3.35 10.57
N ILE A 51 -15.46 3.41 9.81
CA ILE A 51 -14.94 2.27 9.07
C ILE A 51 -14.07 1.45 10.01
N GLU A 52 -14.53 0.24 10.36
CA GLU A 52 -13.76 -0.70 11.16
C GLU A 52 -12.61 -1.32 10.35
N LEU A 53 -11.37 -1.14 10.82
CA LEU A 53 -10.21 -1.84 10.28
C LEU A 53 -10.04 -3.19 10.97
N VAL A 54 -10.38 -4.26 10.26
CA VAL A 54 -10.26 -5.64 10.76
C VAL A 54 -9.06 -6.35 10.15
N SER A 55 -8.44 -7.23 10.94
CA SER A 55 -7.48 -8.20 10.40
C SER A 55 -8.23 -9.37 9.77
N MET A 56 -7.62 -10.04 8.78
CA MET A 56 -8.21 -11.25 8.17
C MET A 56 -8.53 -12.35 9.19
N ARG A 57 -7.74 -12.44 10.26
CA ARG A 57 -8.01 -13.38 11.37
C ARG A 57 -9.34 -13.10 12.03
N ASN A 58 -9.63 -11.82 12.28
CA ASN A 58 -10.83 -11.40 13.01
C ASN A 58 -12.05 -11.29 12.09
N ALA A 59 -11.85 -11.12 10.77
CA ALA A 59 -12.93 -10.97 9.80
C ALA A 59 -13.84 -12.21 9.68
N PHE A 60 -13.40 -13.38 10.16
CA PHE A 60 -14.14 -14.64 10.08
C PHE A 60 -14.34 -15.31 11.44
N THR A 61 -14.00 -14.63 12.53
CA THR A 61 -14.28 -15.11 13.89
C THR A 61 -15.40 -14.27 14.47
N ASP A 62 -16.54 -14.90 14.71
CA ASP A 62 -17.66 -14.35 15.49
C ASP A 62 -17.23 -14.00 16.92
#